data_AF-A0A1X7P9J7-F1
#
_entry.id   AF-A0A1X7P9J7-F1
#
_cell.length_a   1.000
_cell.length_b   1.000
_cell.length_c   1.000
_cell.angle_alpha   90.00
_cell.angle_beta   90.00
_cell.angle_gamma   90.00
#
_symmetry.space_group_name_H-M   'P 1'
#
loop_
_entity.id
_entity.type
_entity.pdbx_description
1 polymer ?
#
loop_
_entity_poly.entity_id
_entity_poly.type
_entity_poly.pdbx_seq_one_letter_code
_entity_poly.pdbx_strand_id
1 'polypeptide(L)' 'MSGSLIGALAGLVIAAADFVVLRMLAGRVDLDETKRVLRITAASQFVLLPLVGWFVGPYVFGE' A
#
# COMPACT_ATOMS: atom_id res chain seq x y z
N MET A 1 18.41 -9.99 -7.20
CA MET A 1 17.83 -8.89 -6.41
C MET A 1 17.63 -9.42 -5.01
N SER A 2 17.90 -8.63 -3.96
CA SER A 2 17.64 -9.10 -2.59
C SER A 2 16.14 -9.34 -2.39
N GLY A 3 15.79 -10.30 -1.53
CA GLY A 3 14.43 -10.56 -1.09
C GLY A 3 13.77 -9.32 -0.50
N SER A 4 14.53 -8.45 0.19
CA SER A 4 14.05 -7.14 0.64
C SER A 4 13.58 -6.25 -0.52
N LEU A 5 14.36 -6.17 -1.60
CA LEU A 5 13.97 -5.36 -2.75
C LEU A 5 12.75 -5.95 -3.47
N ILE A 6 12.69 -7.28 -3.62
CA ILE A 6 11.53 -7.97 -4.19
C ILE A 6 10.28 -7.71 -3.33
N GLY A 7 10.40 -7.86 -2.01
CA GLY A 7 9.31 -7.60 -1.08
C GLY A 7 8.85 -6.14 -1.10
N ALA A 8 9.77 -5.17 -1.15
CA ALA A 8 9.41 -3.76 -1.24
C ALA A 8 8.66 -3.42 -2.55
N LEU A 9 9.10 -3.99 -3.68
CA LEU A 9 8.41 -3.83 -4.96
C LEU A 9 7.04 -4.50 -4.96
N ALA A 10 6.91 -5.69 -4.37
CA ALA A 10 5.62 -6.34 -4.18
C ALA A 10 4.70 -5.48 -3.31
N GLY A 11 5.20 -4.94 -2.19
CA GLY A 11 4.48 -4.00 -1.34
C GLY A 11 4.03 -2.75 -2.08
N LEU A 12 4.83 -2.25 -3.02
CA LEU A 12 4.48 -1.10 -3.86
C LEU A 12 3.36 -1.42 -4.86
N VAL A 13 3.37 -2.61 -5.46
CA VAL A 13 2.28 -3.08 -6.32
C VAL A 13 0.98 -3.23 -5.52
N ILE A 14 1.05 -3.79 -4.31
CA ILE A 14 -0.12 -3.92 -3.42
C ILE A 14 -0.63 -2.53 -3.02
N ALA A 15 0.26 -1.59 -2.68
CA ALA A 15 -0.12 -0.21 -2.37
C ALA A 15 -0.84 0.49 -3.52
N ALA A 16 -0.39 0.25 -4.76
CA ALA A 16 -1.07 0.78 -5.94
C ALA A 16 -2.49 0.20 -6.09
N ALA A 17 -2.67 -1.10 -5.86
CA ALA A 17 -3.98 -1.74 -5.88
C ALA A 17 -4.90 -1.17 -4.78
N ASP A 18 -4.42 -1.09 -3.54
CA ASP A 18 -5.18 -0.53 -2.40
C ASP A 18 -5.53 0.94 -2.62
N PHE A 19 -4.63 1.73 -3.21
CA PHE A 19 -4.91 3.12 -3.54
C PHE A 19 -6.10 3.26 -4.49
N VAL A 20 -6.16 2.41 -5.53
CA VAL A 20 -7.29 2.40 -6.47
C VAL A 20 -8.58 2.01 -5.76
N VAL A 21 -8.55 0.93 -4.96
CA VAL A 21 -9.72 0.44 -4.22
C VAL A 21 -10.25 1.50 -3.25
N LEU A 22 -9.38 2.11 -2.45
CA LEU A 22 -9.77 3.15 -1.48
C LEU A 22 -10.26 4.42 -2.17
N ARG A 23 -9.71 4.77 -3.33
CA ARG A 23 -10.19 5.91 -4.13
C ARG A 23 -11.56 5.64 -4.75
N MET A 24 -11.82 4.41 -5.19
CA MET A 24 -13.15 3.99 -5.63
C MET A 24 -14.15 4.05 -4.47
N LEU A 25 -13.76 3.58 -3.27
CA LEU A 25 -14.60 3.66 -2.08
C LEU A 25 -14.89 5.12 -1.69
N ALA A 26 -13.89 6.00 -1.71
CA ALA A 26 -14.08 7.42 -1.43
C ALA A 26 -15.04 8.10 -2.41
N GLY A 27 -15.16 7.61 -3.64
CA GLY A 27 -16.15 8.09 -4.61
C GLY A 27 -17.58 7.65 -4.30
N ARG A 28 -17.78 6.68 -3.38
CA ARG A 28 -19.08 6.12 -2.98
C ARG A 28 -19.57 6.62 -1.63
N VAL A 29 -18.75 7.39 -0.90
CA VAL A 29 -19.09 7.92 0.42
C VAL A 29 -19.56 9.36 0.28
N ASP A 30 -20.61 9.75 1.00
CA ASP A 30 -21.14 11.12 0.95
C ASP A 30 -20.38 12.07 1.88
N LEU A 31 -19.95 11.61 3.05
CA LEU A 31 -19.31 12.42 4.08
C LEU A 31 -17.88 12.84 3.67
N ASP A 32 -17.62 14.15 3.64
CA ASP A 32 -16.34 14.70 3.20
C ASP A 32 -15.16 14.34 4.12
N GLU A 33 -15.41 14.24 5.43
CA GLU A 33 -14.39 13.82 6.40
C GLU A 33 -13.91 12.39 6.12
N THR A 34 -14.83 11.46 5.86
CA THR A 34 -14.49 10.08 5.49
C THR A 34 -13.74 10.03 4.16
N LYS A 35 -14.13 10.82 3.15
CA LYS A 35 -13.37 10.94 1.90
C LYS A 35 -11.93 11.38 2.16
N ARG A 36 -11.73 12.36 3.06
CA ARG A 36 -10.41 12.88 3.41
C ARG A 36 -9.56 11.80 4.08
N VAL A 37 -10.11 11.09 5.05
CA VAL A 37 -9.42 9.98 5.73
C VAL A 37 -9.05 8.90 4.72
N LEU A 38 -9.98 8.45 3.89
CA LEU A 38 -9.73 7.41 2.88
C LEU A 38 -8.61 7.80 1.91
N ARG A 39 -8.53 9.08 1.49
CA ARG A 39 -7.44 9.57 0.64
C ARG A 39 -6.09 9.60 1.35
N ILE A 40 -6.05 10.00 2.62
CA ILE A 40 -4.82 10.00 3.42
C ILE A 40 -4.33 8.56 3.63
N THR A 41 -5.25 7.66 4.01
CA THR A 41 -4.95 6.23 4.16
C THR A 41 -4.46 5.63 2.85
N ALA A 42 -5.10 5.92 1.73
CA ALA A 42 -4.67 5.45 0.42
C ALA A 42 -3.24 5.92 0.09
N ALA A 43 -2.92 7.18 0.39
CA ALA A 43 -1.59 7.72 0.15
C ALA A 43 -0.53 7.09 1.08
N SER A 44 -0.86 6.84 2.36
CA SER A 44 0.09 6.27 3.32
C SER A 44 0.51 4.84 2.97
N GLN A 45 -0.33 4.07 2.27
CA GLN A 45 0.01 2.72 1.83
C GLN A 45 1.27 2.66 0.96
N PHE A 46 1.54 3.70 0.16
CA PHE A 46 2.75 3.77 -0.68
C PHE A 46 4.06 3.86 0.10
N VAL A 47 4.00 4.16 1.39
CA VAL A 47 5.17 4.10 2.27
C VAL A 47 5.09 2.84 3.12
N LEU A 48 3.94 2.60 3.76
CA LEU A 48 3.80 1.53 4.75
C LEU A 48 3.98 0.14 4.13
N LEU A 49 3.35 -0.16 2.99
CA LEU A 49 3.40 -1.50 2.40
C LEU A 49 4.77 -1.84 1.79
N PRO A 50 5.45 -0.94 1.07
CA PRO A 50 6.84 -1.20 0.66
C PRO A 50 7.78 -1.39 1.85
N LEU A 51 7.59 -0.62 2.94
CA LEU A 51 8.41 -0.75 4.13
C LEU A 51 8.20 -2.12 4.80
N VAL A 52 6.94 -2.53 4.96
CA VAL A 52 6.60 -3.89 5.43
C VAL A 52 7.20 -4.95 4.50
N GLY A 53 7.03 -4.78 3.19
CA GLY A 53 7.58 -5.68 2.19
C GLY A 53 9.10 -5.78 2.24
N TRP A 54 9.81 -4.68 2.51
CA TRP A 54 11.26 -4.68 2.67
C TRP A 54 11.73 -5.57 3.82
N PHE A 55 11.01 -5.54 4.95
CA PHE A 55 11.35 -6.34 6.13
C PHE A 55 10.85 -7.78 6.03
N VAL A 56 9.68 -8.01 5.42
CA VAL A 56 9.08 -9.35 5.29
C VAL A 56 9.68 -10.12 4.11
N GLY A 57 10.11 -9.42 3.06
CA GLY A 57 10.63 -9.98 1.81
C GLY A 57 11.69 -11.08 1.98
N PRO A 58 12.74 -10.89 2.81
CA PRO A 58 13.76 -11.91 3.04
C PRO A 58 13.21 -13.23 3.61
N TYR A 59 12.20 -13.16 4.46
CA TYR A 59 11.57 -14.34 5.07
C TYR A 59 10.73 -15.17 4.08
N VAL A 60 10.35 -14.57 2.95
CA VAL A 60 9.48 -15.19 1.92
C VAL A 60 10.28 -15.59 0.68
N PHE A 61 11.20 -14.74 0.23
CA PHE A 61 11.90 -14.90 -1.06
C PHE A 61 13.36 -15.36 -0.92
N GLY A 62 13.85 -15.55 0.30
CA GLY A 62 15.29 -15.72 0.55
C GLY A 62 16.01 -14.37 0.54
N GLU A 63 17.32 -14.38 0.74
CA GLU A 63 18.11 -13.15 0.98
C GLU A 63 17.97 -12.05 -0.10
#